data_AF-A0A6V8K647-F1
#
_entry.id   AF-A0A6V8K647-F1
#
_cell.length_a   1.000
_cell.length_b   1.000
_cell.length_c   1.000
_cell.angle_alpha   90.00
_cell.angle_beta   90.00
_cell.angle_gamma   90.00
#
_symmetry.space_group_name_H-M   'P 1'
#
loop_
_entity.id
_entity.type
_entity.pdbx_description
1 polymer ?
#
loop_
_entity_poly.entity_id
_entity_poly.type
_entity_poly.pdbx_seq_one_letter_code
_entity_poly.pdbx_strand_id
1 'polypeptide(L)'
;MLSCRVCGATLLAGADRKLGRCAACPSTLDEDLYARLTEWRTRVAGAQKVPAYVVFTDATLVALAERQPTGPEDLVAIAGIGPRKLSLYGEAVLALVRGSSVDDLVPEEPPEKSSVK
;
A
#
# COMPACT_ATOMS: atom_id res chain seq x y z
N MET A 1 4.13 21.76 -3.24
CA MET A 1 3.03 21.43 -4.17
C MET A 1 3.20 19.99 -4.61
N LEU A 2 2.13 19.19 -4.64
CA LEU A 2 2.18 17.82 -5.20
C LEU A 2 1.85 17.89 -6.68
N SER A 3 2.73 17.35 -7.51
CA SER A 3 2.59 17.31 -8.95
C SER A 3 2.39 15.86 -9.43
N CYS A 4 1.64 15.71 -10.51
CA CYS A 4 1.44 14.44 -11.19
C CYS A 4 2.80 13.91 -11.64
N ARG A 5 3.15 12.68 -11.25
CA ARG A 5 4.41 12.05 -11.67
C ARG A 5 4.49 11.77 -13.18
N VAL A 6 3.35 11.75 -13.86
CA VAL A 6 3.24 11.40 -15.28
C VAL A 6 3.29 12.63 -16.17
N CYS A 7 2.52 13.67 -15.86
CA CYS A 7 2.39 14.86 -16.72
C CYS A 7 2.86 16.17 -16.07
N GLY A 8 3.28 16.16 -14.80
CA GLY A 8 3.74 17.35 -14.08
C GLY A 8 2.63 18.30 -13.60
N ALA A 9 1.37 18.08 -13.99
CA ALA A 9 0.25 18.93 -13.59
C ALA A 9 0.03 18.93 -12.07
N THR A 10 -0.37 20.07 -11.52
CA THR A 10 -0.70 20.20 -10.09
C THR A 10 -1.88 19.32 -9.72
N LEU A 11 -1.72 18.48 -8.69
CA LEU A 11 -2.78 17.61 -8.20
C LEU A 11 -3.69 18.40 -7.26
N LEU A 12 -4.90 18.73 -7.73
CA LEU A 12 -5.89 19.49 -6.97
C LEU A 12 -6.78 18.58 -6.11
N ALA A 13 -7.17 17.43 -6.65
CA ALA A 13 -8.02 16.46 -5.95
C ALA A 13 -7.22 15.65 -4.90
N GLY A 14 -7.86 15.34 -3.78
CA GLY A 14 -7.26 14.54 -2.72
C GLY A 14 -6.96 13.10 -3.15
N ALA A 15 -7.80 12.50 -4.00
CA ALA A 15 -7.57 11.17 -4.56
C ALA A 15 -6.31 11.16 -5.42
N ASP A 16 -6.18 12.13 -6.33
CA ASP A 16 -5.02 12.25 -7.21
C ASP A 16 -3.71 12.40 -6.41
N ARG A 17 -3.72 13.22 -5.35
CA ARG A 17 -2.55 13.38 -4.46
C ARG A 17 -2.15 12.07 -3.80
N LYS A 18 -3.12 11.24 -3.40
CA LYS A 18 -2.83 9.93 -2.80
C LYS A 18 -2.22 8.96 -3.82
N LEU A 19 -2.71 8.99 -5.06
CA LEU A 19 -2.15 8.17 -6.14
C LEU A 19 -0.80 8.71 -6.65
N GLY A 20 -0.59 10.03 -6.56
CA GLY A 20 0.56 10.72 -7.15
C GLY A 20 0.46 10.87 -8.68
N ARG A 21 -0.73 10.67 -9.25
CA ARG A 21 -1.06 10.93 -10.66
C ARG A 21 -2.47 11.50 -10.77
N CYS A 22 -2.74 12.32 -11.78
CA CYS A 22 -4.09 12.79 -12.04
C CYS A 22 -4.92 11.70 -12.76
N ALA A 23 -6.24 11.77 -12.62
CA ALA A 23 -7.16 10.79 -13.21
C ALA A 23 -7.09 10.68 -14.74
N ALA A 24 -6.59 11.72 -15.42
CA ALA A 24 -6.46 11.75 -16.88
C ALA A 24 -5.19 11.04 -17.41
N CYS A 25 -4.24 10.69 -16.54
CA CYS A 25 -3.03 9.98 -16.94
C CYS A 25 -3.22 8.45 -16.90
N PRO A 26 -2.53 7.69 -17.76
CA PRO A 26 -2.66 6.23 -17.82
C PRO A 26 -2.35 5.57 -16.46
N SER A 27 -3.06 4.49 -16.19
CA SER A 27 -2.85 3.63 -15.03
C SER A 27 -1.92 2.49 -15.42
N THR A 28 -0.82 2.30 -14.70
CA THR A 28 0.05 1.12 -14.82
C THR A 28 -0.29 0.07 -13.78
N LEU A 29 -1.57 0.02 -13.38
CA LEU A 29 -2.04 -0.84 -12.30
C LEU A 29 -1.90 -2.30 -12.73
N ASP A 30 -1.09 -3.04 -11.98
CA ASP A 30 -1.07 -4.49 -12.05
C ASP A 30 -2.28 -5.05 -11.29
N GLU A 31 -3.27 -5.58 -12.03
CA GLU A 31 -4.52 -6.09 -11.46
C GLU A 31 -4.30 -7.34 -10.59
N ASP A 32 -3.35 -8.21 -10.95
CA ASP A 32 -3.01 -9.42 -10.20
C ASP A 32 -2.34 -9.08 -8.86
N LEU A 33 -1.41 -8.12 -8.87
CA LEU A 33 -0.80 -7.61 -7.65
C LEU A 33 -1.84 -6.88 -6.78
N TYR A 34 -2.73 -6.09 -7.39
CA TYR A 34 -3.80 -5.42 -6.66
C TYR A 34 -4.76 -6.40 -5.98
N ALA A 35 -5.14 -7.48 -6.66
CA ALA A 35 -5.96 -8.55 -6.11
C ALA A 35 -5.28 -9.20 -4.89
N ARG A 36 -4.00 -9.60 -5.03
CA ARG A 36 -3.20 -10.19 -3.94
C ARG A 36 -3.06 -9.25 -2.74
N LEU A 37 -2.78 -7.97 -2.99
CA LEU A 37 -2.71 -6.95 -1.92
C LEU A 37 -4.05 -6.76 -1.20
N THR A 38 -5.16 -6.82 -1.95
CA THR A 38 -6.52 -6.67 -1.40
C THR A 38 -6.90 -7.86 -0.53
N GLU A 39 -6.58 -9.07 -0.99
CA GLU A 39 -6.78 -10.31 -0.23
C GLU A 39 -5.94 -10.31 1.04
N TRP A 40 -4.63 -10.07 0.93
CA TRP A 40 -3.72 -9.97 2.07
C TRP A 40 -4.22 -8.95 3.09
N ARG A 41 -4.60 -7.74 2.65
CA ARG A 41 -5.15 -6.71 3.53
C ARG A 41 -6.37 -7.20 4.28
N THR A 42 -7.27 -7.91 3.61
CA THR A 42 -8.51 -8.42 4.19
C THR A 42 -8.21 -9.45 5.28
N ARG A 43 -7.29 -10.38 5.01
CA ARG A 43 -6.85 -11.39 5.99
C ARG A 43 -6.17 -10.75 7.20
N VAL A 44 -5.24 -9.83 6.99
CA VAL A 44 -4.55 -9.09 8.07
C VAL A 44 -5.52 -8.25 8.91
N ALA A 45 -6.47 -7.57 8.27
CA ALA A 45 -7.47 -6.78 8.95
C ALA A 45 -8.41 -7.66 9.79
N GLY A 46 -8.80 -8.82 9.25
CA GLY A 46 -9.56 -9.84 9.97
C GLY A 46 -8.83 -10.36 11.21
N ALA A 47 -7.56 -10.73 11.06
CA ALA A 47 -6.71 -11.19 12.18
C ALA A 47 -6.58 -10.12 13.28
N GLN A 48 -6.43 -8.85 12.90
CA GLN A 48 -6.36 -7.73 13.84
C GLN A 48 -7.71 -7.23 14.33
N LYS A 49 -8.83 -7.76 13.82
CA LYS A 49 -10.20 -7.31 14.11
C LYS A 49 -10.41 -5.81 13.88
N VAL A 50 -9.78 -5.27 12.83
CA VAL A 50 -9.92 -3.88 12.41
C VAL A 50 -10.50 -3.80 11.00
N PRO A 51 -11.12 -2.68 10.61
CA PRO A 51 -11.51 -2.47 9.23
C PRO A 51 -10.30 -2.47 8.27
N ALA A 52 -10.47 -3.01 7.06
CA ALA A 52 -9.39 -3.14 6.07
C ALA A 52 -8.69 -1.81 5.74
N TYR A 53 -9.45 -0.70 5.70
CA TYR A 53 -8.89 0.63 5.43
C TYR A 53 -7.88 1.11 6.50
N VAL A 54 -7.92 0.53 7.72
CA VAL A 54 -6.97 0.84 8.80
C VAL A 54 -5.58 0.32 8.45
N VAL A 55 -5.50 -0.88 7.85
CA VAL A 55 -4.26 -1.46 7.33
C VAL A 55 -3.78 -0.59 6.16
N PHE A 56 -4.53 -0.53 5.06
CA PHE A 56 -4.28 0.38 3.93
C PHE A 56 -5.57 0.81 3.24
N THR A 57 -5.61 2.05 2.79
CA THR A 57 -6.71 2.55 1.94
C THR A 57 -6.60 2.00 0.53
N ASP A 58 -7.71 1.95 -0.20
CA ASP A 58 -7.70 1.47 -1.59
C ASP A 58 -6.76 2.28 -2.48
N ALA A 59 -6.70 3.59 -2.29
CA ALA A 59 -5.76 4.46 -3.00
C ALA A 59 -4.28 4.07 -2.74
N THR A 60 -3.96 3.60 -1.54
CA THR A 60 -2.61 3.10 -1.23
C THR A 60 -2.33 1.77 -1.93
N LEU A 61 -3.30 0.87 -1.99
CA LEU A 61 -3.16 -0.40 -2.72
C LEU A 61 -2.98 -0.18 -4.23
N VAL A 62 -3.77 0.73 -4.82
CA VAL A 62 -3.61 1.13 -6.23
C VAL A 62 -2.22 1.72 -6.45
N ALA A 63 -1.76 2.61 -5.57
CA ALA A 63 -0.43 3.20 -5.68
C ALA A 63 0.69 2.14 -5.56
N LEU A 64 0.54 1.14 -4.69
CA LEU A 64 1.47 0.02 -4.55
C LEU A 64 1.53 -0.82 -5.83
N ALA A 65 0.37 -1.22 -6.35
CA ALA A 65 0.28 -2.04 -7.55
C ALA A 65 0.70 -1.31 -8.82
N GLU A 66 0.57 0.02 -8.87
CA GLU A 66 1.11 0.82 -9.97
C GLU A 66 2.63 1.06 -9.90
N ARG A 67 3.16 1.26 -8.69
CA ARG A 67 4.56 1.64 -8.50
C ARG A 67 5.50 0.47 -8.32
N GLN A 68 4.98 -0.70 -7.90
CA GLN A 68 5.75 -1.93 -7.70
C GLN A 68 7.06 -1.67 -6.92
N PRO A 69 6.97 -1.14 -5.69
CA PRO A 69 8.13 -0.73 -4.90
C PRO A 69 9.08 -1.92 -4.67
N THR A 70 10.37 -1.67 -4.82
CA THR A 70 11.40 -2.71 -4.68
C THR A 70 12.12 -2.67 -3.34
N GLY A 71 11.97 -1.57 -2.60
CA GLY A 71 12.59 -1.36 -1.29
C GLY A 71 11.73 -0.56 -0.31
N PRO A 72 12.15 -0.49 0.96
CA PRO A 72 11.48 0.29 1.99
C PRO A 72 11.43 1.79 1.68
N GLU A 73 12.44 2.34 1.00
CA GLU A 73 12.48 3.73 0.56
C GLU A 73 11.34 4.07 -0.41
N ASP A 74 11.03 3.16 -1.34
CA ASP A 74 9.93 3.32 -2.30
C ASP A 74 8.57 3.28 -1.59
N LEU A 75 8.44 2.44 -0.57
CA LEU A 75 7.23 2.34 0.24
C LEU A 75 6.95 3.64 0.98
N VAL A 76 7.96 4.28 1.58
CA VAL A 76 7.79 5.56 2.28
C VAL A 76 7.37 6.69 1.33
N ALA A 77 7.73 6.59 0.05
CA ALA A 77 7.30 7.54 -0.98
C ALA A 77 5.82 7.40 -1.37
N ILE A 78 5.10 6.39 -0.88
CA ILE A 78 3.68 6.16 -1.14
C ILE A 78 2.84 6.84 -0.05
N ALA A 79 1.90 7.68 -0.49
CA ALA A 79 1.01 8.39 0.42
C ALA A 79 0.17 7.41 1.27
N GLY A 80 0.25 7.57 2.59
CA GLY A 80 -0.44 6.72 3.55
C GLY A 80 0.41 5.60 4.15
N ILE A 81 1.67 5.45 3.72
CA ILE A 81 2.66 4.55 4.34
C ILE A 81 3.60 5.38 5.22
N GLY A 82 3.26 5.47 6.51
CA GLY A 82 4.14 6.06 7.52
C GLY A 82 5.14 5.05 8.09
N PRO A 83 6.13 5.49 8.88
CA PRO A 83 7.18 4.63 9.44
C PRO A 83 6.63 3.46 10.26
N ARG A 84 5.53 3.67 10.99
CA ARG A 84 4.86 2.59 11.73
C ARG A 84 4.29 1.51 10.80
N LYS A 85 3.65 1.91 9.71
CA LYS A 85 3.08 0.95 8.74
C LYS A 85 4.17 0.25 7.94
N LEU A 86 5.25 0.97 7.60
CA LEU A 86 6.43 0.38 7.00
C LEU A 86 7.01 -0.72 7.89
N SER A 87 7.18 -0.44 9.18
CA SER A 87 7.73 -1.42 10.12
C SER A 87 6.83 -2.64 10.33
N LEU A 88 5.50 -2.47 10.26
CA LEU A 88 4.55 -3.56 10.50
C LEU A 88 4.28 -4.40 9.24
N TYR A 89 4.25 -3.77 8.07
CA TYR A 89 3.72 -4.37 6.85
C TYR A 89 4.68 -4.31 5.66
N GLY A 90 5.78 -3.57 5.76
CA GLY A 90 6.67 -3.30 4.63
C GLY A 90 7.25 -4.57 4.04
N GLU A 91 7.70 -5.51 4.88
CA GLU A 91 8.25 -6.78 4.42
C GLU A 91 7.22 -7.61 3.64
N ALA A 92 6.02 -7.79 4.20
CA ALA A 92 4.94 -8.53 3.56
C ALA A 92 4.52 -7.90 2.23
N VAL A 93 4.40 -6.57 2.19
CA VAL A 93 4.07 -5.85 0.95
C VAL A 93 5.16 -6.05 -0.11
N LEU A 94 6.44 -5.91 0.25
CA LEU A 94 7.54 -6.13 -0.69
C LEU A 94 7.59 -7.59 -1.19
N ALA A 95 7.27 -8.56 -0.32
CA ALA A 95 7.18 -9.96 -0.72
C ALA A 95 6.04 -10.18 -1.74
N LEU A 96 4.86 -9.60 -1.53
CA LEU A 96 3.75 -9.64 -2.50
C LEU A 96 4.14 -9.03 -3.85
N VAL A 97 4.82 -7.87 -3.83
CA VAL A 97 5.34 -7.22 -5.04
C VAL A 97 6.32 -8.14 -5.78
N ARG A 98 7.16 -8.88 -5.05
CA ARG A 98 8.11 -9.86 -5.62
C ARG A 98 7.46 -11.15 -6.13
N GLY A 99 6.14 -11.32 -5.98
CA GLY A 99 5.44 -12.52 -6.48
C GLY A 99 5.12 -13.57 -5.42
N SER A 100 5.38 -13.31 -4.14
CA SER A 100 5.00 -14.25 -3.07
C SER A 100 3.48 -14.45 -3.02
N SER A 101 3.07 -15.62 -2.53
CA SER A 101 1.66 -15.93 -2.31
C SER A 101 1.14 -15.18 -1.07
N VAL A 102 -0.18 -14.97 -1.01
CA VAL A 102 -0.82 -14.34 0.14
C VAL A 102 -0.78 -15.26 1.36
N ASP A 103 -0.93 -16.56 1.16
CA ASP A 103 -1.00 -17.57 2.21
C ASP A 103 0.27 -17.61 3.08
N ASP A 104 1.43 -17.36 2.48
CA ASP A 104 2.72 -17.34 3.19
C ASP A 104 2.95 -16.09 4.07
N LEU A 105 2.11 -15.06 3.92
CA LEU A 105 2.38 -13.70 4.42
C LEU A 105 1.33 -13.16 5.38
N VAL A 106 0.38 -14.00 5.79
CA VAL A 106 -0.58 -13.65 6.84
C VAL A 106 -0.02 -14.06 8.20
N PRO A 107 0.31 -13.12 9.08
CA PRO A 107 0.65 -13.49 10.44
C PRO A 107 -0.61 -14.05 11.13
N GLU A 108 -0.51 -15.29 11.62
CA GLU A 108 -1.56 -16.00 12.37
C GLU A 108 -1.93 -15.26 13.68
N GLU A 109 -1.06 -14.37 14.16
CA GLU A 109 -1.28 -13.60 15.37
C GLU A 109 -1.12 -12.08 15.14
N PRO A 110 -2.00 -11.25 15.71
CA PRO A 110 -1.91 -9.80 15.61
C PRO A 110 -0.56 -9.33 16.19
N PRO A 111 0.09 -8.30 15.60
CA PRO A 111 1.34 -7.79 16.14
C PRO A 111 1.09 -7.31 17.57
N GLU A 112 1.62 -8.06 18.54
CA GLU A 112 1.52 -7.75 19.95
C GLU A 112 1.97 -6.30 20.15
N LYS A 113 1.11 -5.54 20.83
CA LYS A 113 1.20 -4.08 20.98
C LYS A 113 2.63 -3.68 21.36
N SER A 114 3.38 -3.15 20.40
CA SER A 114 4.59 -2.38 20.71
C SER A 114 4.14 -1.06 21.35
N SER A 115 3.77 -1.17 22.61
CA SER A 115 3.73 -0.10 23.60
C SER A 115 5.18 0.30 23.82
N VAL A 116 5.68 1.22 23.01
CA VAL A 116 6.89 1.95 23.36
C VAL A 116 6.46 3.12 24.26
N LYS A 117 7.05 3.07 25.45
CA LYS A 117 6.92 3.89 26.65
C LYS A 117 7.13 5.38 26.43
#